data_AF-A0A7Y5UA20-F1
#
_entry.id   AF-A0A7Y5UA20-F1
#
_cell.length_a   1.000
_cell.length_b   1.000
_cell.length_c   1.000
_cell.angle_alpha   90.00
_cell.angle_beta   90.00
_cell.angle_gamma   90.00
#
_symmetry.space_group_name_H-M   'P 1'
#
loop_
_entity.id
_entity.type
_entity.pdbx_description
1 polymer ?
#
loop_
_entity_poly.entity_id
_entity_poly.type
_entity_poly.pdbx_seq_one_letter_code
_entity_poly.pdbx_strand_id
1 'polypeptide(L)'
;MRALRRSITSRTGLAVIAAGLAGCLFPTYTFEDDGGGETPTSTSSGGGGSASTMNGTSTVTGGAGGDGATGGAGGEDGGGGSTSSTVDLEVCTNGVDDDADGDIDCGDTGCSDEVSCVAPPPEGWTGPFLVYEGPSGGFAGCPAEYPDTDFQGNSGLVAPDATCSACTCGAPQNQQCNMPALFSTGDAMCGQGTFCSGDMPLPPGWTGACNGNTQFPGGQTTCGMNANATCSSSTGVACNQSVSMNAMTVTPGSCTPGTSTPTTQPPSWSNLVVACGNPTVVAAGCNGDFTCLPKPGPDFIDGLCIAAPGVQACPSGAFTNQHVFHTGFTDDRDCSTCSCASSSGATCTANVTIYSNNQVNTCTAPIATLSISNSAGDCENLSGNPAIATHSATITGPTGGTCAPSGGAPIGSADPDPDLAKTFCCL
;
A
#
# COMPACT_ATOMS: atom_id res chain seq x y z
N MET A 1 65.96 17.23 22.20
CA MET A 1 66.17 16.16 23.22
C MET A 1 65.12 15.08 22.98
N ARG A 2 65.59 13.83 22.78
CA ARG A 2 64.95 12.50 22.96
C ARG A 2 63.41 12.42 22.83
N ALA A 3 62.81 11.85 21.78
CA ALA A 3 62.86 10.47 21.24
C ALA A 3 62.25 9.39 22.16
N LEU A 4 61.10 8.85 21.73
CA LEU A 4 60.49 7.54 22.03
C LEU A 4 59.36 7.37 20.99
N ARG A 5 59.54 6.76 19.81
CA ARG A 5 59.67 5.33 19.46
C ARG A 5 58.78 4.38 20.28
N ARG A 6 57.72 3.90 19.65
CA ARG A 6 57.39 2.46 19.58
C ARG A 6 56.54 2.17 18.33
N SER A 7 57.13 1.35 17.46
CA SER A 7 56.52 0.58 16.39
C SER A 7 56.25 -0.82 16.95
N ILE A 8 55.14 -1.46 16.57
CA ILE A 8 55.03 -2.92 16.38
C ILE A 8 53.90 -3.17 15.37
N THR A 9 54.25 -4.08 14.47
CA THR A 9 53.63 -4.52 13.23
C THR A 9 52.71 -5.73 13.43
N SER A 10 51.79 -5.93 12.47
CA SER A 10 51.35 -7.23 11.93
C SER A 10 50.31 -8.05 12.71
N ARG A 11 49.13 -8.30 12.12
CA ARG A 11 48.89 -9.47 11.25
C ARG A 11 47.50 -9.45 10.62
N THR A 12 47.53 -9.83 9.34
CA THR A 12 46.51 -10.37 8.44
C THR A 12 45.38 -11.17 9.08
N GLY A 13 44.16 -10.94 8.59
CA GLY A 13 42.96 -11.76 8.81
C GLY A 13 41.91 -11.49 7.74
N LEU A 14 42.18 -11.98 6.52
CA LEU A 14 41.26 -11.99 5.39
C LEU A 14 40.21 -13.08 5.65
N ALA A 15 38.95 -12.71 5.91
CA ALA A 15 37.83 -13.65 5.98
C ALA A 15 36.97 -13.49 4.73
N VAL A 16 37.19 -14.38 3.77
CA VAL A 16 36.29 -14.61 2.63
C VAL A 16 35.09 -15.39 3.16
N ILE A 17 33.92 -14.76 3.23
CA ILE A 17 32.65 -15.47 3.40
C ILE A 17 32.06 -15.64 2.00
N ALA A 18 32.24 -16.85 1.47
CA ALA A 18 31.43 -17.36 0.37
C ALA A 18 30.13 -17.90 0.98
N ALA A 19 29.03 -17.17 0.81
CA ALA A 19 27.68 -17.68 1.04
C ALA A 19 27.04 -17.96 -0.31
N GLY A 20 26.62 -19.21 -0.48
CA GLY A 20 26.26 -19.81 -1.75
C GLY A 20 24.96 -19.28 -2.36
N LEU A 21 24.96 -19.35 -3.69
CA LEU A 21 23.79 -19.30 -4.55
C LEU A 21 22.81 -20.42 -4.15
N ALA A 22 21.67 -20.05 -3.55
CA ALA A 22 20.51 -20.93 -3.48
C ALA A 22 19.70 -20.71 -4.76
N GLY A 23 19.65 -21.75 -5.59
CA GLY A 23 18.95 -21.75 -6.86
C GLY A 23 17.45 -21.59 -6.71
N CYS A 24 16.87 -20.86 -7.65
CA CYS A 24 15.45 -20.79 -7.92
C CYS A 24 14.90 -22.19 -8.23
N LEU A 25 13.98 -22.68 -7.41
CA LEU A 25 13.08 -23.78 -7.77
C LEU A 25 11.71 -23.19 -8.04
N PHE A 26 11.37 -23.04 -9.32
CA PHE A 26 10.01 -22.77 -9.76
C PHE A 26 9.17 -24.05 -9.60
N PRO A 27 7.96 -23.99 -9.01
CA PRO A 27 7.03 -25.11 -9.08
C PRO A 27 6.49 -25.26 -10.51
N THR A 28 6.58 -26.46 -11.04
CA THR A 28 5.92 -26.89 -12.28
C THR A 28 4.41 -27.01 -12.02
N TYR A 29 3.60 -26.19 -12.68
CA TYR A 29 2.15 -26.36 -12.69
C TYR A 29 1.77 -27.37 -13.78
N THR A 30 1.19 -28.49 -13.36
CA THR A 30 0.48 -29.42 -14.24
C THR A 30 -0.99 -29.02 -14.26
N PHE A 31 -1.51 -28.67 -15.44
CA PHE A 31 -2.94 -28.54 -15.65
C PHE A 31 -3.51 -29.94 -15.91
N GLU A 32 -4.33 -30.42 -14.97
CA GLU A 32 -5.20 -31.58 -15.16
C GLU A 32 -6.53 -31.07 -15.70
N ASP A 33 -6.82 -31.48 -16.93
CA ASP A 33 -7.99 -31.14 -17.73
C ASP A 33 -9.01 -32.26 -17.55
N ASP A 34 -9.98 -32.08 -16.65
CA ASP A 34 -11.10 -33.01 -16.48
C ASP A 34 -12.38 -32.38 -17.02
N GLY A 35 -12.74 -32.82 -18.22
CA GLY A 35 -14.02 -32.57 -18.86
C GLY A 35 -15.16 -33.38 -18.24
N GLY A 36 -16.33 -32.75 -18.16
CA GLY A 36 -17.63 -33.34 -17.83
C GLY A 36 -18.54 -32.24 -17.28
N GLY A 37 -19.59 -31.74 -17.93
CA GLY A 37 -20.49 -32.39 -18.87
C GLY A 37 -21.70 -32.93 -18.11
N GLU A 38 -22.63 -32.08 -17.67
CA GLU A 38 -24.04 -32.45 -17.45
C GLU A 38 -24.99 -31.27 -17.71
N THR A 39 -26.06 -31.59 -18.43
CA THR A 39 -27.28 -30.78 -18.62
C THR A 39 -28.18 -30.92 -17.38
N PRO A 40 -29.11 -29.98 -17.14
CA PRO A 40 -30.50 -30.44 -17.28
C PRO A 40 -31.48 -29.41 -17.88
N THR A 41 -32.51 -30.00 -18.48
CA THR A 41 -33.68 -29.41 -19.11
C THR A 41 -34.79 -28.95 -18.16
N SER A 42 -35.63 -28.04 -18.69
CA SER A 42 -37.05 -27.72 -18.38
C SER A 42 -37.35 -26.96 -17.07
N THR A 43 -38.21 -25.93 -17.03
CA THR A 43 -39.62 -25.93 -17.45
C THR A 43 -40.19 -24.50 -17.54
N SER A 44 -41.18 -24.34 -18.41
CA SER A 44 -41.99 -23.17 -18.76
C SER A 44 -43.05 -22.72 -17.73
N SER A 45 -43.30 -21.40 -17.66
CA SER A 45 -44.60 -20.72 -17.41
C SER A 45 -44.31 -19.21 -17.37
N GLY A 46 -44.98 -18.25 -18.03
CA GLY A 46 -46.32 -18.16 -18.63
C GLY A 46 -46.97 -16.85 -18.15
N GLY A 47 -47.29 -15.93 -19.08
CA GLY A 47 -48.11 -14.71 -18.87
C GLY A 47 -47.31 -13.40 -18.96
N GLY A 48 -47.69 -12.34 -19.67
CA GLY A 48 -48.92 -12.01 -20.42
C GLY A 48 -49.13 -10.48 -20.38
N GLY A 49 -49.44 -9.85 -21.53
CA GLY A 49 -49.88 -8.44 -21.66
C GLY A 49 -48.90 -7.57 -22.48
N SER A 50 -49.12 -7.34 -23.79
CA SER A 50 -50.00 -6.32 -24.41
C SER A 50 -49.59 -4.88 -24.06
N ALA A 51 -49.51 -3.88 -24.92
CA ALA A 51 -49.70 -3.66 -26.36
C ALA A 51 -49.07 -2.27 -26.64
N SER A 52 -48.54 -1.93 -27.82
CA SER A 52 -49.26 -1.17 -28.85
C SER A 52 -48.28 -0.94 -30.03
N THR A 53 -48.47 -1.51 -31.21
CA THR A 53 -49.11 -0.90 -32.42
C THR A 53 -48.71 0.54 -32.75
N MET A 54 -48.00 0.73 -33.87
CA MET A 54 -48.49 1.19 -35.19
C MET A 54 -47.34 1.06 -36.20
N ASN A 55 -47.46 0.28 -37.30
CA ASN A 55 -48.14 0.61 -38.57
C ASN A 55 -47.37 1.69 -39.37
N GLY A 56 -46.98 1.57 -40.64
CA GLY A 56 -47.25 0.60 -41.72
C GLY A 56 -46.21 0.83 -42.85
N THR A 57 -45.87 -0.16 -43.68
CA THR A 57 -46.42 -0.42 -45.04
C THR A 57 -46.23 0.78 -46.01
N SER A 58 -45.81 0.69 -47.26
CA SER A 58 -46.05 -0.33 -48.28
C SER A 58 -45.24 -0.05 -49.57
N THR A 59 -44.64 -1.10 -50.12
CA THR A 59 -44.62 -1.57 -51.53
C THR A 59 -44.54 -0.64 -52.76
N VAL A 60 -43.55 -0.95 -53.62
CA VAL A 60 -43.60 -1.41 -55.05
C VAL A 60 -44.42 -0.62 -56.08
N THR A 61 -43.76 -0.25 -57.20
CA THR A 61 -44.07 -0.54 -58.64
C THR A 61 -43.07 0.27 -59.49
N GLY A 62 -42.44 -0.16 -60.59
CA GLY A 62 -42.82 -1.10 -61.64
C GLY A 62 -43.42 -0.34 -62.84
N GLY A 63 -42.65 -0.10 -63.92
CA GLY A 63 -43.16 0.51 -65.14
C GLY A 63 -42.12 0.63 -66.27
N ALA A 64 -42.37 -0.08 -67.37
CA ALA A 64 -41.55 -0.16 -68.58
C ALA A 64 -42.19 0.59 -69.76
N GLY A 65 -41.38 0.88 -70.79
CA GLY A 65 -41.82 0.90 -72.19
C GLY A 65 -41.68 2.23 -72.95
N GLY A 66 -41.09 2.18 -74.15
CA GLY A 66 -41.21 3.22 -75.17
C GLY A 66 -40.11 3.22 -76.23
N ASP A 67 -40.35 2.49 -77.33
CA ASP A 67 -39.51 2.41 -78.53
C ASP A 67 -39.54 3.68 -79.41
N GLY A 68 -38.44 3.91 -80.16
CA GLY A 68 -38.51 4.20 -81.59
C GLY A 68 -38.20 5.63 -82.05
N ALA A 69 -37.08 5.81 -82.77
CA ALA A 69 -37.04 6.43 -84.10
C ALA A 69 -35.64 6.38 -84.73
N THR A 70 -35.66 6.21 -86.05
CA THR A 70 -34.59 5.93 -87.00
C THR A 70 -33.92 7.19 -87.58
N GLY A 71 -32.64 7.07 -87.95
CA GLY A 71 -32.12 7.55 -89.25
C GLY A 71 -31.26 8.82 -89.26
N GLY A 72 -30.01 8.69 -89.75
CA GLY A 72 -29.18 9.81 -90.17
C GLY A 72 -27.73 9.39 -90.40
N ALA A 73 -27.32 9.29 -91.66
CA ALA A 73 -25.97 8.90 -92.09
C ALA A 73 -25.04 10.12 -92.30
N GLY A 74 -23.73 9.90 -92.11
CA GLY A 74 -22.67 10.52 -92.91
C GLY A 74 -21.96 11.76 -92.33
N GLY A 75 -20.65 11.63 -92.12
CA GLY A 75 -19.73 12.76 -91.92
C GLY A 75 -18.37 12.31 -91.36
N GLU A 76 -17.39 12.15 -92.24
CA GLU A 76 -15.97 11.98 -91.90
C GLU A 76 -15.31 13.36 -91.63
N ASP A 77 -14.21 13.31 -90.88
CA ASP A 77 -13.12 14.30 -90.72
C ASP A 77 -13.29 15.51 -89.77
N GLY A 78 -12.38 15.57 -88.78
CA GLY A 78 -12.04 16.81 -88.07
C GLY A 78 -11.50 16.60 -86.66
N GLY A 79 -10.18 16.41 -86.51
CA GLY A 79 -9.51 16.44 -85.21
C GLY A 79 -9.56 17.81 -84.54
N GLY A 80 -9.59 17.81 -83.21
CA GLY A 80 -9.38 19.03 -82.41
C GLY A 80 -9.96 18.94 -81.00
N GLY A 81 -9.07 18.83 -80.01
CA GLY A 81 -9.31 19.34 -78.66
C GLY A 81 -9.91 18.37 -77.64
N SER A 82 -9.03 17.61 -76.97
CA SER A 82 -9.27 17.23 -75.58
C SER A 82 -9.61 18.48 -74.77
N THR A 83 -10.82 18.54 -74.22
CA THR A 83 -11.15 19.18 -72.94
C THR A 83 -12.49 18.59 -72.48
N SER A 84 -12.51 17.28 -72.30
CA SER A 84 -13.54 16.65 -71.48
C SER A 84 -12.89 16.38 -70.14
N SER A 85 -12.85 17.42 -69.30
CA SER A 85 -12.64 17.30 -67.86
C SER A 85 -13.86 16.61 -67.27
N THR A 86 -14.00 15.32 -67.57
CA THR A 86 -14.63 14.41 -66.63
C THR A 86 -13.61 14.28 -65.52
N VAL A 87 -14.05 14.66 -64.32
CA VAL A 87 -13.35 14.38 -63.07
C VAL A 87 -13.24 12.85 -63.01
N ASP A 88 -12.18 12.32 -63.59
CA ASP A 88 -11.83 10.93 -63.40
C ASP A 88 -11.44 10.83 -61.93
N LEU A 89 -11.99 9.81 -61.28
CA LEU A 89 -11.93 9.65 -59.85
C LEU A 89 -10.47 9.37 -59.47
N GLU A 90 -9.86 10.24 -58.67
CA GLU A 90 -8.45 10.14 -58.27
C GLU A 90 -8.18 8.84 -57.50
N VAL A 91 -7.16 8.08 -57.91
CA VAL A 91 -6.71 6.86 -57.23
C VAL A 91 -5.36 7.12 -56.57
N CYS A 92 -5.43 7.50 -55.30
CA CYS A 92 -4.32 7.99 -54.46
C CYS A 92 -3.16 7.02 -54.15
N THR A 93 -3.12 5.86 -54.80
CA THR A 93 -2.17 4.77 -54.52
C THR A 93 -1.67 4.10 -55.79
N ASN A 94 -1.70 4.76 -56.96
CA ASN A 94 -1.37 4.13 -58.24
C ASN A 94 -0.10 4.70 -58.91
N GLY A 95 0.47 5.79 -58.40
CA GLY A 95 1.66 6.41 -58.98
C GLY A 95 1.40 7.33 -60.17
N VAL A 96 0.13 7.65 -60.45
CA VAL A 96 -0.33 8.38 -61.63
C VAL A 96 -1.17 9.57 -61.15
N ASP A 97 -1.11 10.67 -61.90
CA ASP A 97 -2.01 11.82 -61.79
C ASP A 97 -3.26 11.47 -62.62
N ASP A 98 -4.30 10.96 -61.97
CA ASP A 98 -5.48 10.40 -62.65
C ASP A 98 -6.46 11.49 -63.09
N ASP A 99 -6.52 12.61 -62.38
CA ASP A 99 -7.36 13.76 -62.71
C ASP A 99 -6.67 14.82 -63.60
N ALA A 100 -5.37 14.63 -63.86
CA ALA A 100 -4.49 15.41 -64.72
C ALA A 100 -4.31 16.88 -64.26
N ASP A 101 -4.40 17.15 -62.96
CA ASP A 101 -4.20 18.48 -62.40
C ASP A 101 -2.72 18.87 -62.18
N GLY A 102 -1.82 17.89 -62.32
CA GLY A 102 -0.37 18.03 -62.24
C GLY A 102 0.24 17.57 -60.92
N ASP A 103 -0.58 17.16 -59.95
CA ASP A 103 -0.15 16.57 -58.68
C ASP A 103 -0.42 15.05 -58.70
N ILE A 104 0.53 14.26 -58.19
CA ILE A 104 0.44 12.78 -58.20
C ILE A 104 0.22 12.27 -56.79
N ASP A 105 -0.81 11.45 -56.56
CA ASP A 105 -1.09 10.75 -55.30
C ASP A 105 -0.89 11.65 -54.04
N CYS A 106 0.18 11.45 -53.26
CA CYS A 106 0.47 12.23 -52.05
C CYS A 106 0.76 13.72 -52.29
N GLY A 107 1.10 14.09 -53.52
CA GLY A 107 1.23 15.48 -53.93
C GLY A 107 -0.13 16.14 -54.14
N ASP A 108 -1.17 15.35 -54.41
CA ASP A 108 -2.51 15.83 -54.73
C ASP A 108 -3.31 16.11 -53.45
N THR A 109 -3.96 17.27 -53.44
CA THR A 109 -4.88 17.69 -52.40
C THR A 109 -6.13 16.82 -52.30
N GLY A 110 -6.58 16.19 -53.39
CA GLY A 110 -7.66 15.21 -53.46
C GLY A 110 -7.38 13.95 -52.64
N CYS A 111 -6.10 13.62 -52.45
CA CYS A 111 -5.64 12.42 -51.72
C CYS A 111 -5.27 12.65 -50.26
N SER A 112 -5.44 13.88 -49.78
CA SER A 112 -5.00 14.29 -48.45
C SER A 112 -5.74 13.56 -47.31
N ASP A 113 -6.83 12.85 -47.54
CA ASP A 113 -7.51 12.04 -46.52
C ASP A 113 -7.01 10.58 -46.46
N GLU A 114 -6.35 10.07 -47.52
CA GLU A 114 -5.97 8.66 -47.64
C GLU A 114 -4.46 8.42 -47.46
N VAL A 115 -3.63 9.32 -48.00
CA VAL A 115 -2.17 9.18 -47.99
C VAL A 115 -1.49 10.44 -47.47
N SER A 116 -0.26 10.31 -47.02
CA SER A 116 0.55 11.44 -46.54
C SER A 116 2.02 11.27 -46.87
N CYS A 117 2.69 12.38 -47.21
CA CYS A 117 4.15 12.43 -47.24
C CYS A 117 4.71 12.43 -45.83
N VAL A 118 5.51 11.42 -45.50
CA VAL A 118 6.08 11.24 -44.16
C VAL A 118 7.60 11.37 -44.23
N ALA A 119 8.15 12.18 -43.33
CA ALA A 119 9.59 12.32 -43.19
C ALA A 119 10.21 11.02 -42.63
N PRO A 120 11.46 10.69 -43.00
CA PRO A 120 12.16 9.55 -42.42
C PRO A 120 12.33 9.73 -40.91
N PRO A 121 12.28 8.65 -40.11
CA PRO A 121 12.50 8.73 -38.67
C PRO A 121 13.91 9.28 -38.37
N PRO A 122 14.05 10.18 -37.38
CA PRO A 122 15.36 10.65 -36.93
C PRO A 122 16.24 9.53 -36.38
N GLU A 123 17.54 9.80 -36.21
CA GLU A 123 18.48 8.85 -35.59
C GLU A 123 17.99 8.41 -34.20
N GLY A 124 18.00 7.09 -33.94
CA GLY A 124 17.51 6.49 -32.69
C GLY A 124 16.01 6.18 -32.66
N TRP A 125 15.27 6.55 -33.70
CA TRP A 125 13.84 6.24 -33.87
C TRP A 125 13.62 5.25 -35.01
N THR A 126 12.58 4.43 -34.90
CA THR A 126 12.13 3.51 -35.95
C THR A 126 10.69 3.78 -36.34
N GLY A 127 10.24 3.24 -37.47
CA GLY A 127 8.88 3.42 -38.02
C GLY A 127 8.93 3.92 -39.48
N PRO A 128 7.81 4.42 -40.01
CA PRO A 128 6.54 4.73 -39.31
C PRO A 128 5.67 3.51 -38.97
N PHE A 129 4.78 3.68 -37.99
CA PHE A 129 3.85 2.67 -37.48
C PHE A 129 2.41 3.17 -37.45
N LEU A 130 1.47 2.26 -37.63
CA LEU A 130 0.09 2.42 -37.16
C LEU A 130 -0.01 1.88 -35.73
N VAL A 131 -0.57 2.67 -34.80
CA VAL A 131 -0.67 2.26 -33.39
C VAL A 131 -2.13 2.09 -33.00
N TYR A 132 -2.50 0.87 -32.61
CA TYR A 132 -3.79 0.59 -32.00
C TYR A 132 -3.65 0.72 -30.48
N GLU A 133 -4.57 1.43 -29.84
CA GLU A 133 -4.73 1.46 -28.38
C GLU A 133 -6.21 1.30 -28.03
N GLY A 134 -6.55 0.19 -27.38
CA GLY A 134 -7.94 -0.07 -27.01
C GLY A 134 -8.16 -1.44 -26.39
N PRO A 135 -9.42 -1.88 -26.23
CA PRO A 135 -9.75 -3.18 -25.68
C PRO A 135 -9.09 -4.32 -26.47
N SER A 136 -8.63 -5.37 -25.80
CA SER A 136 -7.95 -6.50 -26.46
C SER A 136 -8.84 -7.23 -27.48
N GLY A 137 -10.16 -7.25 -27.27
CA GLY A 137 -11.12 -7.83 -28.21
C GLY A 137 -11.48 -6.92 -29.40
N GLY A 138 -11.00 -5.68 -29.44
CA GLY A 138 -11.27 -4.73 -30.53
C GLY A 138 -10.23 -4.76 -31.65
N PHE A 139 -9.07 -5.39 -31.45
CA PHE A 139 -8.01 -5.42 -32.46
C PHE A 139 -8.24 -6.52 -33.49
N ALA A 140 -8.54 -6.14 -34.73
CA ALA A 140 -8.78 -7.08 -35.84
C ALA A 140 -7.51 -7.65 -36.48
N GLY A 141 -6.33 -7.13 -36.12
CA GLY A 141 -5.06 -7.46 -36.73
C GLY A 141 -4.45 -6.26 -37.47
N CYS A 142 -3.18 -6.40 -37.83
CA CYS A 142 -2.51 -5.37 -38.62
C CYS A 142 -3.04 -5.36 -40.07
N PRO A 143 -3.27 -4.18 -40.66
CA PRO A 143 -3.80 -4.07 -42.01
C PRO A 143 -2.72 -4.46 -43.04
N ALA A 144 -3.14 -4.76 -44.28
CA ALA A 144 -2.23 -5.29 -45.30
C ALA A 144 -1.10 -4.31 -45.67
N GLU A 145 -1.36 -3.02 -45.52
CA GLU A 145 -0.44 -1.92 -45.76
C GLU A 145 0.67 -1.85 -44.72
N TYR A 146 0.43 -2.38 -43.51
CA TYR A 146 1.37 -2.44 -42.38
C TYR A 146 1.36 -3.87 -41.80
N PRO A 147 1.86 -4.88 -42.53
CA PRO A 147 1.59 -6.29 -42.23
C PRO A 147 2.25 -6.80 -40.92
N ASP A 148 3.28 -6.13 -40.42
CA ASP A 148 4.14 -6.67 -39.36
C ASP A 148 3.73 -6.16 -37.98
N THR A 149 3.55 -7.06 -37.01
CA THR A 149 3.35 -6.69 -35.60
C THR A 149 4.71 -6.46 -34.92
N ASP A 150 5.21 -5.22 -34.97
CA ASP A 150 6.54 -4.85 -34.47
C ASP A 150 6.57 -4.53 -32.96
N PHE A 151 5.41 -4.29 -32.37
CA PHE A 151 5.28 -4.10 -30.92
C PHE A 151 3.91 -4.56 -30.43
N GLN A 152 3.91 -5.23 -29.29
CA GLN A 152 2.71 -5.53 -28.52
C GLN A 152 2.98 -5.18 -27.06
N GLY A 153 2.15 -4.31 -26.49
CA GLY A 153 2.26 -3.80 -25.13
C GLY A 153 0.90 -3.43 -24.57
N ASN A 154 0.90 -2.60 -23.53
CA ASN A 154 -0.29 -2.25 -22.79
C ASN A 154 -0.27 -0.79 -22.32
N SER A 155 -1.46 -0.27 -22.00
CA SER A 155 -1.64 1.03 -21.36
C SER A 155 -2.80 0.99 -20.35
N GLY A 156 -2.85 2.00 -19.46
CA GLY A 156 -3.88 2.13 -18.44
C GLY A 156 -3.83 1.00 -17.41
N LEU A 157 -2.71 0.87 -16.68
CA LEU A 157 -2.55 -0.09 -15.59
C LEU A 157 -3.61 0.19 -14.51
N VAL A 158 -4.36 -0.85 -14.14
CA VAL A 158 -5.35 -0.83 -13.07
C VAL A 158 -4.90 -1.81 -12.00
N ALA A 159 -4.46 -1.26 -10.89
CA ALA A 159 -4.00 -2.00 -9.72
C ALA A 159 -4.40 -1.26 -8.44
N PRO A 160 -5.54 -1.61 -7.82
CA PRO A 160 -5.96 -1.00 -6.55
C PRO A 160 -4.93 -1.25 -5.44
N ASP A 161 -4.89 -0.36 -4.45
CA ASP A 161 -4.04 -0.49 -3.27
C ASP A 161 -4.24 -1.85 -2.56
N ALA A 162 -3.20 -2.31 -1.87
CA ALA A 162 -3.31 -3.48 -1.01
C ALA A 162 -4.34 -3.26 0.11
N THR A 163 -5.03 -4.32 0.50
CA THR A 163 -5.80 -4.34 1.74
C THR A 163 -4.98 -5.04 2.82
N CYS A 164 -4.86 -4.41 3.98
CA CYS A 164 -4.00 -4.88 5.06
C CYS A 164 -4.81 -5.35 6.27
N SER A 165 -4.40 -6.48 6.84
CA SER A 165 -4.97 -6.96 8.09
C SER A 165 -4.61 -6.02 9.25
N ALA A 166 -5.54 -5.83 10.18
CA ALA A 166 -5.28 -5.00 11.35
C ALA A 166 -4.11 -5.57 12.18
N CYS A 167 -3.21 -4.69 12.63
CA CYS A 167 -2.13 -5.10 13.51
C CYS A 167 -2.66 -5.59 14.86
N THR A 168 -2.08 -6.68 15.35
CA THR A 168 -2.35 -7.23 16.67
C THR A 168 -1.10 -7.20 17.53
N CYS A 169 -1.25 -7.06 18.84
CA CYS A 169 -0.16 -7.20 19.80
C CYS A 169 -0.33 -8.48 20.61
N GLY A 170 0.78 -9.18 20.87
CA GLY A 170 0.79 -10.31 21.79
C GLY A 170 0.54 -9.88 23.25
N ALA A 171 0.50 -10.87 24.15
CA ALA A 171 0.38 -10.59 25.58
C ALA A 171 1.61 -9.81 26.10
N PRO A 172 1.43 -8.84 27.02
CA PRO A 172 2.55 -8.10 27.60
C PRO A 172 3.54 -9.00 28.35
N GLN A 173 4.82 -8.73 28.17
CA GLN A 173 5.94 -9.41 28.83
C GLN A 173 6.75 -8.42 29.66
N ASN A 174 7.49 -8.91 30.65
CA ASN A 174 8.41 -8.12 31.49
C ASN A 174 7.75 -6.97 32.27
N GLN A 175 6.46 -7.11 32.59
CA GLN A 175 5.78 -6.21 33.51
C GLN A 175 6.29 -6.45 34.94
N GLN A 176 6.35 -5.40 35.77
CA GLN A 176 6.78 -5.52 37.17
C GLN A 176 5.87 -4.73 38.11
N CYS A 177 5.51 -5.33 39.24
CA CYS A 177 4.84 -4.65 40.33
C CYS A 177 5.86 -3.98 41.24
N ASN A 178 5.77 -2.67 41.41
CA ASN A 178 6.63 -1.91 42.30
C ASN A 178 5.87 -1.56 43.58
N MET A 179 6.35 -2.06 44.70
CA MET A 179 5.86 -1.67 46.02
C MET A 179 6.23 -0.21 46.32
N PRO A 180 5.40 0.51 47.09
CA PRO A 180 5.77 1.80 47.67
C PRO A 180 7.06 1.68 48.49
N ALA A 181 7.87 2.73 48.51
CA ALA A 181 9.15 2.70 49.22
C ALA A 181 9.02 2.71 50.75
N LEU A 182 7.84 3.03 51.28
CA LEU A 182 7.57 3.13 52.70
C LEU A 182 6.09 2.87 53.01
N PHE A 183 5.80 2.55 54.26
CA PHE A 183 4.49 2.75 54.88
C PHE A 183 4.62 3.71 56.06
N SER A 184 3.50 4.33 56.42
CA SER A 184 3.45 5.33 57.47
C SER A 184 2.55 4.88 58.60
N THR A 185 2.91 5.22 59.83
CA THR A 185 2.03 5.19 61.00
C THR A 185 1.58 6.60 61.35
N GLY A 186 0.39 6.76 61.91
CA GLY A 186 -0.17 8.05 62.30
C GLY A 186 -0.83 8.04 63.69
N ASP A 187 -0.88 9.22 64.31
CA ASP A 187 -1.55 9.49 65.60
C ASP A 187 -3.07 9.65 65.51
N ALA A 188 -3.62 9.57 64.30
CA ALA A 188 -5.05 9.67 64.03
C ALA A 188 -5.58 8.42 63.31
N MET A 189 -6.87 8.16 63.46
CA MET A 189 -7.56 7.11 62.70
C MET A 189 -7.56 7.45 61.21
N CYS A 190 -7.69 6.43 60.36
CA CYS A 190 -7.86 6.59 58.92
C CYS A 190 -9.03 7.53 58.61
N GLY A 191 -8.81 8.44 57.67
CA GLY A 191 -9.77 9.48 57.30
C GLY A 191 -9.80 10.70 58.21
N GLN A 192 -8.98 10.74 59.27
CA GLN A 192 -8.75 11.92 60.10
C GLN A 192 -7.39 12.55 59.78
N GLY A 193 -7.23 13.84 60.09
CA GLY A 193 -5.96 14.53 59.92
C GLY A 193 -4.92 14.03 60.93
N THR A 194 -3.84 13.45 60.43
CA THR A 194 -2.67 13.06 61.23
C THR A 194 -1.82 14.28 61.54
N PHE A 195 -1.45 14.48 62.81
CA PHE A 195 -0.54 15.54 63.24
C PHE A 195 0.90 15.03 63.44
N CYS A 196 1.05 13.76 63.83
CA CYS A 196 2.33 13.08 63.93
C CYS A 196 2.34 11.82 63.07
N SER A 197 3.29 11.73 62.14
CA SER A 197 3.50 10.55 61.30
C SER A 197 4.90 9.98 61.47
N GLY A 198 5.03 8.67 61.26
CA GLY A 198 6.32 7.99 61.22
C GLY A 198 6.41 7.09 60.00
N ASP A 199 7.48 7.20 59.22
CA ASP A 199 7.68 6.38 58.03
C ASP A 199 8.61 5.20 58.33
N MET A 200 8.23 4.04 57.80
CA MET A 200 9.04 2.82 57.81
C MET A 200 9.47 2.51 56.38
N PRO A 201 10.76 2.61 56.05
CA PRO A 201 11.25 2.31 54.71
C PRO A 201 11.18 0.81 54.45
N LEU A 202 10.71 0.44 53.26
CA LEU A 202 10.82 -0.92 52.73
C LEU A 202 12.18 -1.10 52.06
N PRO A 203 12.78 -2.31 52.10
CA PRO A 203 14.00 -2.58 51.38
C PRO A 203 13.85 -2.31 49.86
N PRO A 204 14.88 -1.79 49.17
CA PRO A 204 14.84 -1.68 47.72
C PRO A 204 14.65 -3.05 47.06
N GLY A 205 13.70 -3.15 46.13
CA GLY A 205 13.37 -4.41 45.46
C GLY A 205 12.73 -5.47 46.36
N TRP A 206 12.11 -5.06 47.47
CA TRP A 206 11.48 -5.97 48.42
C TRP A 206 10.36 -6.79 47.78
N THR A 207 10.46 -8.12 47.90
CA THR A 207 9.53 -9.09 47.32
C THR A 207 8.52 -9.64 48.32
N GLY A 208 8.42 -9.03 49.52
CA GLY A 208 7.46 -9.41 50.55
C GLY A 208 7.99 -10.33 51.66
N ALA A 209 9.28 -10.68 51.62
CA ALA A 209 9.92 -11.43 52.71
C ALA A 209 9.81 -10.69 54.05
N CYS A 210 9.69 -11.40 55.18
CA CYS A 210 9.62 -10.75 56.48
C CYS A 210 10.83 -9.84 56.72
N ASN A 211 10.57 -8.57 57.02
CA ASN A 211 11.60 -7.56 57.25
C ASN A 211 11.26 -6.68 58.46
N GLY A 212 12.28 -6.27 59.21
CA GLY A 212 12.19 -5.18 60.17
C GLY A 212 13.41 -5.11 61.08
N ASN A 213 14.01 -3.92 61.18
CA ASN A 213 15.08 -3.62 62.13
C ASN A 213 14.84 -2.32 62.94
N THR A 214 13.81 -1.54 62.56
CA THR A 214 13.36 -0.31 63.20
C THR A 214 11.97 -0.52 63.79
N GLN A 215 11.70 0.09 64.94
CA GLN A 215 10.44 -0.09 65.66
C GLN A 215 9.85 1.25 66.08
N PHE A 216 8.54 1.39 65.93
CA PHE A 216 7.73 2.33 66.69
C PHE A 216 7.20 1.63 67.95
N PRO A 217 7.62 2.05 69.16
CA PRO A 217 7.20 1.40 70.39
C PRO A 217 5.69 1.61 70.63
N GLY A 218 5.00 0.57 71.11
CA GLY A 218 3.61 0.67 71.52
C GLY A 218 3.45 1.38 72.87
N GLY A 219 2.24 1.86 73.16
CA GLY A 219 1.91 2.56 74.40
C GLY A 219 2.51 3.96 74.55
N GLN A 220 3.32 4.41 73.59
CA GLN A 220 3.86 5.77 73.57
C GLN A 220 2.79 6.77 73.14
N THR A 221 2.73 7.91 73.82
CA THR A 221 1.74 8.93 73.53
C THR A 221 2.42 10.27 73.19
N THR A 222 2.50 10.70 71.93
CA THR A 222 2.96 12.06 71.60
C THR A 222 2.33 12.68 70.37
N CYS A 223 1.85 13.91 70.57
CA CYS A 223 2.11 15.05 69.69
C CYS A 223 2.42 16.29 70.53
N GLY A 224 3.49 17.03 70.18
CA GLY A 224 3.88 18.30 70.80
C GLY A 224 3.79 19.45 69.81
N MET A 225 3.68 20.70 70.27
CA MET A 225 3.39 21.90 69.45
C MET A 225 4.55 22.38 68.54
N ASN A 226 5.36 21.48 67.98
CA ASN A 226 6.44 21.81 67.05
C ASN A 226 6.46 20.81 65.88
N ALA A 227 6.52 21.35 64.67
CA ALA A 227 6.03 20.75 63.42
C ALA A 227 6.84 19.58 62.80
N ASN A 228 7.59 18.77 63.56
CA ASN A 228 8.38 17.65 62.98
C ASN A 228 8.73 16.50 63.96
N ALA A 229 7.87 16.20 64.95
CA ALA A 229 8.23 15.28 66.02
C ALA A 229 7.93 13.81 65.68
N THR A 230 8.99 13.00 65.58
CA THR A 230 8.92 11.52 65.60
C THR A 230 8.39 11.02 66.95
N CYS A 231 7.63 9.92 66.93
CA CYS A 231 6.95 9.31 68.10
C CYS A 231 7.93 8.92 69.23
N SER A 232 8.29 9.85 70.13
CA SER A 232 9.44 9.69 71.03
C SER A 232 9.32 10.26 72.46
N SER A 233 8.15 10.74 72.92
CA SER A 233 8.00 11.23 74.32
C SER A 233 6.58 11.00 74.93
N SER A 234 6.08 11.76 75.92
CA SER A 234 4.84 11.42 76.67
C SER A 234 3.88 12.60 76.92
N THR A 235 2.95 12.86 75.99
CA THR A 235 1.97 13.96 76.04
C THR A 235 0.50 13.58 75.73
N GLY A 236 0.13 12.29 75.75
CA GLY A 236 -1.27 11.86 75.96
C GLY A 236 -2.12 11.40 74.75
N VAL A 237 -1.68 11.59 73.49
CA VAL A 237 -2.33 10.99 72.29
C VAL A 237 -1.49 9.82 71.79
N ALA A 238 -2.11 8.66 71.57
CA ALA A 238 -1.42 7.47 71.07
C ALA A 238 -0.76 7.70 69.71
N CYS A 239 0.49 7.25 69.57
CA CYS A 239 1.29 7.45 68.36
C CYS A 239 0.91 6.52 67.20
N ASN A 240 0.47 5.30 67.52
CA ASN A 240 0.20 4.27 66.52
C ASN A 240 -1.30 3.99 66.49
N GLN A 241 -2.05 4.89 65.86
CA GLN A 241 -3.50 4.84 65.74
C GLN A 241 -3.95 4.37 64.36
N SER A 242 -3.11 4.54 63.34
CA SER A 242 -3.32 3.98 62.01
C SER A 242 -2.01 3.59 61.35
N VAL A 243 -2.08 2.69 60.38
CA VAL A 243 -1.03 2.43 59.41
C VAL A 243 -1.59 2.63 58.02
N SER A 244 -0.82 3.27 57.15
CA SER A 244 -1.23 3.55 55.77
C SER A 244 -0.10 3.29 54.79
N MET A 245 -0.45 2.82 53.60
CA MET A 245 0.48 2.65 52.49
C MET A 245 -0.16 3.16 51.19
N ASN A 246 0.63 3.85 50.38
CA ASN A 246 0.17 4.36 49.08
C ASN A 246 -0.11 3.23 48.08
N ALA A 247 -0.78 3.57 46.97
CA ALA A 247 -0.97 2.65 45.87
C ALA A 247 0.38 2.17 45.28
N MET A 248 0.39 0.94 44.77
CA MET A 248 1.52 0.39 44.02
C MET A 248 1.65 1.06 42.65
N THR A 249 2.78 0.87 41.98
CA THR A 249 2.92 1.22 40.56
C THR A 249 3.27 -0.02 39.75
N VAL A 250 2.96 0.02 38.45
CA VAL A 250 3.36 -1.04 37.51
C VAL A 250 4.36 -0.45 36.53
N THR A 251 5.54 -1.06 36.41
CA THR A 251 6.44 -0.77 35.30
C THR A 251 5.84 -1.37 34.02
N PRO A 252 5.54 -0.56 32.99
CA PRO A 252 5.04 -1.07 31.72
C PRO A 252 6.01 -2.07 31.11
N GLY A 253 5.48 -3.22 30.70
CA GLY A 253 6.16 -4.19 29.86
C GLY A 253 6.02 -3.88 28.37
N SER A 254 6.55 -4.78 27.54
CA SER A 254 6.47 -4.72 26.07
C SER A 254 5.61 -5.85 25.51
N CYS A 255 5.04 -5.64 24.32
CA CYS A 255 4.35 -6.69 23.58
C CYS A 255 5.11 -6.99 22.29
N THR A 256 5.12 -8.27 21.90
CA THR A 256 5.59 -8.67 20.57
C THR A 256 4.56 -8.22 19.53
N PRO A 257 4.95 -7.41 18.52
CA PRO A 257 4.08 -7.06 17.42
C PRO A 257 3.72 -8.30 16.59
N GLY A 258 2.47 -8.38 16.15
CA GLY A 258 2.04 -9.33 15.15
C GLY A 258 2.51 -8.93 13.75
N THR A 259 1.97 -9.58 12.74
CA THR A 259 2.24 -9.27 11.33
C THR A 259 0.99 -8.71 10.66
N SER A 260 1.20 -7.79 9.72
CA SER A 260 0.17 -7.40 8.75
C SER A 260 0.45 -8.13 7.45
N THR A 261 -0.55 -8.79 6.87
CA THR A 261 -0.40 -9.51 5.60
C THR A 261 -1.13 -8.73 4.51
N PRO A 262 -0.45 -8.38 3.40
CA PRO A 262 -1.11 -7.74 2.27
C PRO A 262 -2.03 -8.73 1.54
N THR A 263 -3.21 -8.28 1.21
CA THR A 263 -4.10 -8.94 0.24
C THR A 263 -4.25 -7.99 -0.95
N THR A 264 -3.71 -8.41 -2.09
CA THR A 264 -3.71 -7.63 -3.33
C THR A 264 -4.66 -8.24 -4.36
N GLN A 265 -5.25 -7.37 -5.19
CA GLN A 265 -5.89 -7.80 -6.42
C GLN A 265 -4.85 -7.87 -7.54
N PRO A 266 -4.90 -8.88 -8.44
CA PRO A 266 -4.00 -8.96 -9.58
C PRO A 266 -4.07 -7.68 -10.44
N PRO A 267 -2.93 -7.07 -10.79
CA PRO A 267 -2.92 -5.96 -11.74
C PRO A 267 -3.46 -6.37 -13.10
N SER A 268 -4.13 -5.44 -13.77
CA SER A 268 -4.66 -5.63 -15.12
C SER A 268 -4.41 -4.38 -15.96
N TRP A 269 -4.39 -4.52 -17.27
CA TRP A 269 -4.27 -3.41 -18.19
C TRP A 269 -5.62 -3.12 -18.84
N SER A 270 -5.98 -1.84 -18.94
CA SER A 270 -7.23 -1.42 -19.57
C SER A 270 -7.19 -1.60 -21.09
N ASN A 271 -6.03 -1.35 -21.69
CA ASN A 271 -5.85 -1.36 -23.14
C ASN A 271 -4.71 -2.29 -23.56
N LEU A 272 -4.97 -3.01 -24.65
CA LEU A 272 -3.95 -3.60 -25.50
C LEU A 272 -3.38 -2.51 -26.41
N VAL A 273 -2.08 -2.54 -26.62
CA VAL A 273 -1.39 -1.69 -27.59
C VAL A 273 -0.68 -2.56 -28.62
N VAL A 274 -0.89 -2.27 -29.89
CA VAL A 274 -0.21 -2.94 -31.00
C VAL A 274 0.34 -1.89 -31.97
N ALA A 275 1.62 -2.01 -32.34
CA ALA A 275 2.19 -1.22 -33.42
C ALA A 275 2.42 -2.09 -34.65
N CYS A 276 1.76 -1.71 -35.74
CA CYS A 276 1.88 -2.34 -37.04
C CYS A 276 2.90 -1.57 -37.87
N GLY A 277 3.90 -2.27 -38.40
CA GLY A 277 5.04 -1.72 -39.11
C GLY A 277 5.22 -2.35 -40.49
N ASN A 278 6.42 -2.17 -41.03
CA ASN A 278 6.80 -2.52 -42.40
C ASN A 278 5.84 -1.97 -43.47
N PRO A 279 5.63 -0.64 -43.50
CA PRO A 279 4.69 -0.03 -44.44
C PRO A 279 5.04 -0.36 -45.89
N THR A 280 4.02 -0.71 -46.67
CA THR A 280 4.14 -0.78 -48.13
C THR A 280 4.12 0.64 -48.69
N VAL A 281 5.11 0.99 -49.52
CA VAL A 281 5.09 2.26 -50.26
C VAL A 281 4.04 2.15 -51.36
N VAL A 282 2.99 2.96 -51.26
CA VAL A 282 1.81 2.84 -52.12
C VAL A 282 1.78 3.81 -53.29
N ALA A 283 2.58 4.89 -53.27
CA ALA A 283 2.42 5.97 -54.24
C ALA A 283 3.66 6.86 -54.42
N ALA A 284 3.59 7.81 -55.36
CA ALA A 284 4.59 8.84 -55.64
C ALA A 284 4.13 10.22 -55.15
N GLY A 285 4.78 11.30 -55.63
CA GLY A 285 4.34 12.69 -55.36
C GLY A 285 5.00 13.40 -54.18
N CYS A 286 5.79 12.71 -53.35
CA CYS A 286 6.49 13.34 -52.25
C CYS A 286 7.82 14.00 -52.66
N ASN A 287 8.07 15.19 -52.13
CA ASN A 287 9.30 15.94 -52.35
C ASN A 287 10.41 15.55 -51.36
N GLY A 288 11.66 15.54 -51.80
CA GLY A 288 12.83 15.26 -50.95
C GLY A 288 12.91 13.79 -50.51
N ASP A 289 13.30 13.55 -49.26
CA ASP A 289 13.44 12.19 -48.69
C ASP A 289 12.13 11.67 -48.07
N PHE A 290 11.00 12.31 -48.37
CA PHE A 290 9.69 11.92 -47.84
C PHE A 290 9.14 10.72 -48.60
N THR A 291 8.46 9.83 -47.88
CA THR A 291 7.82 8.65 -48.46
C THR A 291 6.30 8.79 -48.39
N CYS A 292 5.61 8.46 -49.48
CA CYS A 292 4.15 8.44 -49.52
C CYS A 292 3.62 7.18 -48.84
N LEU A 293 2.91 7.34 -47.72
CA LEU A 293 2.41 6.24 -46.90
C LEU A 293 0.91 6.39 -46.63
N PRO A 294 0.16 5.27 -46.49
CA PRO A 294 -1.25 5.29 -46.12
C PRO A 294 -1.46 5.89 -44.73
N LYS A 295 -2.55 6.65 -44.57
CA LYS A 295 -2.95 7.21 -43.28
C LYS A 295 -3.60 6.15 -42.38
N PRO A 296 -3.57 6.35 -41.05
CA PRO A 296 -4.27 5.47 -40.13
C PRO A 296 -5.78 5.44 -40.38
N GLY A 297 -6.36 4.23 -40.32
CA GLY A 297 -7.80 4.05 -40.26
C GLY A 297 -8.38 4.45 -38.87
N PRO A 298 -9.71 4.46 -38.72
CA PRO A 298 -10.39 4.98 -37.52
C PRO A 298 -10.14 4.18 -36.23
N ASP A 299 -9.62 2.95 -36.34
CA ASP A 299 -9.31 2.10 -35.19
C ASP A 299 -7.92 2.37 -34.60
N PHE A 300 -7.09 3.17 -35.28
CA PHE A 300 -5.73 3.51 -34.87
C PHE A 300 -5.67 4.92 -34.29
N ILE A 301 -4.64 5.19 -33.51
CA ILE A 301 -4.33 6.55 -33.04
C ILE A 301 -4.10 7.43 -34.27
N ASP A 302 -4.59 8.67 -34.18
CA ASP A 302 -4.43 9.67 -35.25
C ASP A 302 -2.95 9.92 -35.55
N GLY A 303 -2.62 9.90 -36.85
CA GLY A 303 -1.28 10.15 -37.36
C GLY A 303 -0.37 8.92 -37.36
N LEU A 304 0.64 8.97 -38.22
CA LEU A 304 1.69 7.95 -38.27
C LEU A 304 2.69 8.18 -37.15
N CYS A 305 3.17 7.10 -36.54
CA CYS A 305 4.01 7.18 -35.35
C CYS A 305 5.42 6.64 -35.59
N ILE A 306 6.41 7.27 -34.96
CA ILE A 306 7.77 6.73 -34.82
C ILE A 306 7.97 6.25 -33.39
N ALA A 307 8.85 5.28 -33.16
CA ALA A 307 9.07 4.71 -31.84
C ALA A 307 10.54 4.63 -31.44
N ALA A 308 10.80 4.72 -30.14
CA ALA A 308 12.12 4.52 -29.56
C ALA A 308 12.03 3.84 -28.18
N PRO A 309 13.03 3.04 -27.77
CA PRO A 309 13.01 2.33 -26.49
C PRO A 309 13.09 3.28 -25.29
N GLY A 310 12.45 2.89 -24.19
CA GLY A 310 12.41 3.66 -22.95
C GLY A 310 11.48 4.88 -23.00
N VAL A 311 11.42 5.58 -21.87
CA VAL A 311 10.66 6.83 -21.73
C VAL A 311 11.54 8.01 -22.14
N GLN A 312 11.22 8.65 -23.26
CA GLN A 312 11.98 9.79 -23.77
C GLN A 312 11.08 10.82 -24.47
N ALA A 313 11.50 12.07 -24.56
CA ALA A 313 10.75 13.11 -25.25
C ALA A 313 10.75 12.87 -26.78
N CYS A 314 9.68 13.32 -27.45
CA CYS A 314 9.63 13.29 -28.90
C CYS A 314 10.74 14.15 -29.54
N PRO A 315 11.24 13.74 -30.72
CA PRO A 315 12.24 14.52 -31.42
C PRO A 315 11.66 15.85 -31.88
N SER A 316 12.52 16.86 -32.07
CA SER A 316 12.09 18.10 -32.70
C SER A 316 11.65 17.83 -34.15
N GLY A 317 10.46 18.26 -34.53
CA GLY A 317 9.95 18.05 -35.89
C GLY A 317 8.43 17.93 -35.89
N ALA A 318 7.92 17.12 -36.84
CA ALA A 318 6.49 16.90 -37.02
C ALA A 318 5.90 15.93 -35.98
N PHE A 319 6.66 14.90 -35.56
CA PHE A 319 6.20 13.92 -34.58
C PHE A 319 6.21 14.50 -33.17
N THR A 320 5.07 15.03 -32.71
CA THR A 320 4.98 15.77 -31.44
C THR A 320 3.99 15.15 -30.45
N ASN A 321 3.06 14.32 -30.93
CA ASN A 321 2.05 13.68 -30.09
C ASN A 321 2.63 12.45 -29.41
N GLN A 322 3.02 12.60 -28.13
CA GLN A 322 3.71 11.57 -27.37
C GLN A 322 2.74 10.56 -26.74
N HIS A 323 3.06 9.28 -26.90
CA HIS A 323 2.45 8.16 -26.20
C HIS A 323 3.54 7.27 -25.60
N VAL A 324 3.31 6.72 -24.40
CA VAL A 324 4.27 5.81 -23.75
C VAL A 324 3.54 4.54 -23.35
N PHE A 325 4.02 3.42 -23.85
CA PHE A 325 3.41 2.11 -23.65
C PHE A 325 4.39 1.14 -23.02
N HIS A 326 3.87 0.13 -22.33
CA HIS A 326 4.68 -0.74 -21.47
C HIS A 326 4.38 -2.22 -21.75
N THR A 327 5.40 -3.06 -21.71
CA THR A 327 5.24 -4.52 -21.82
C THR A 327 5.16 -5.21 -20.45
N GLY A 328 5.42 -4.48 -19.38
CA GLY A 328 5.34 -4.96 -18.00
C GLY A 328 5.16 -3.85 -16.98
N PHE A 329 5.08 -4.25 -15.71
CA PHE A 329 4.93 -3.39 -14.55
C PHE A 329 5.75 -3.94 -13.39
N THR A 330 6.08 -3.08 -12.44
CA THR A 330 6.57 -3.47 -11.11
C THR A 330 5.43 -3.40 -10.11
N ASP A 331 5.46 -4.26 -9.10
CA ASP A 331 4.44 -4.30 -8.04
C ASP A 331 5.14 -4.52 -6.70
N ASP A 332 5.17 -3.46 -5.90
CA ASP A 332 5.76 -3.46 -4.56
C ASP A 332 4.71 -3.20 -3.46
N ARG A 333 3.42 -3.39 -3.79
CA ARG A 333 2.31 -3.22 -2.86
C ARG A 333 2.46 -4.16 -1.66
N ASP A 334 2.53 -3.57 -0.48
CA ASP A 334 2.74 -4.27 0.79
C ASP A 334 2.01 -3.56 1.94
N CYS A 335 2.18 -4.06 3.15
CA CYS A 335 1.69 -3.45 4.38
C CYS A 335 2.86 -2.95 5.24
N SER A 336 2.69 -1.76 5.80
CA SER A 336 3.61 -1.24 6.81
C SER A 336 3.71 -2.18 8.02
N THR A 337 4.92 -2.24 8.60
CA THR A 337 5.21 -3.13 9.72
C THR A 337 4.37 -2.79 10.95
N CYS A 338 3.95 -3.82 11.69
CA CYS A 338 3.24 -3.64 12.93
C CYS A 338 4.19 -3.24 14.07
N SER A 339 3.70 -2.36 14.93
CA SER A 339 4.35 -1.93 16.16
C SER A 339 3.36 -1.96 17.33
N CYS A 340 3.89 -2.04 18.55
CA CYS A 340 3.10 -2.07 19.77
C CYS A 340 3.61 -1.00 20.74
N ALA A 341 2.68 -0.23 21.30
CA ALA A 341 2.98 0.66 22.41
C ALA A 341 3.38 -0.12 23.68
N SER A 342 3.86 0.60 24.70
CA SER A 342 4.05 0.03 26.03
C SER A 342 2.73 -0.47 26.61
N SER A 343 2.80 -1.54 27.40
CA SER A 343 1.62 -2.14 28.00
C SER A 343 0.95 -1.23 29.03
N SER A 344 -0.38 -1.31 29.10
CA SER A 344 -1.21 -0.56 30.03
C SER A 344 -2.35 -1.44 30.57
N GLY A 345 -2.95 -1.03 31.69
CA GLY A 345 -4.09 -1.75 32.28
C GLY A 345 -3.74 -3.03 33.05
N ALA A 346 -2.46 -3.23 33.35
CA ALA A 346 -2.02 -4.31 34.23
C ALA A 346 -2.50 -4.11 35.66
N THR A 347 -2.73 -5.20 36.38
CA THR A 347 -3.17 -5.17 37.78
C THR A 347 -2.12 -5.79 38.69
N CYS A 348 -1.81 -5.09 39.77
CA CYS A 348 -0.94 -5.57 40.85
C CYS A 348 -1.69 -5.38 42.17
N THR A 349 -1.65 -6.38 43.03
CA THR A 349 -2.26 -6.33 44.36
C THR A 349 -1.26 -6.87 45.37
N ALA A 350 -1.20 -6.27 46.56
CA ALA A 350 -0.38 -6.78 47.66
C ALA A 350 -1.13 -6.71 48.97
N ASN A 351 -1.00 -7.78 49.77
CA ASN A 351 -1.44 -7.80 51.16
C ASN A 351 -0.21 -7.67 52.06
N VAL A 352 -0.05 -6.50 52.68
CA VAL A 352 1.07 -6.18 53.58
C VAL A 352 0.60 -6.38 55.01
N THR A 353 1.19 -7.34 55.72
CA THR A 353 0.88 -7.59 57.13
C THR A 353 1.92 -6.91 58.02
N ILE A 354 1.44 -6.15 58.99
CA ILE A 354 2.26 -5.45 59.98
C ILE A 354 2.21 -6.23 61.30
N TYR A 355 3.35 -6.35 61.97
CA TYR A 355 3.50 -7.11 63.20
C TYR A 355 4.10 -6.27 64.33
N SER A 356 3.73 -6.63 65.55
CA SER A 356 4.13 -5.92 66.78
C SER A 356 5.41 -6.44 67.45
N ASN A 357 5.97 -7.52 66.94
CA ASN A 357 7.11 -8.20 67.55
C ASN A 357 8.43 -7.46 67.26
N ASN A 358 9.18 -7.14 68.32
CA ASN A 358 10.42 -6.37 68.23
C ASN A 358 11.66 -7.19 67.85
N GLN A 359 11.49 -8.46 67.48
CA GLN A 359 12.57 -9.33 67.04
C GLN A 359 12.82 -9.09 65.55
N VAL A 360 14.07 -8.82 65.19
CA VAL A 360 14.48 -8.54 63.80
C VAL A 360 13.96 -9.64 62.87
N ASN A 361 13.29 -9.26 61.79
CA ASN A 361 12.75 -10.16 60.76
C ASN A 361 11.89 -11.32 61.30
N THR A 362 11.19 -11.12 62.41
CA THR A 362 10.24 -12.10 62.96
C THR A 362 8.83 -11.62 62.66
N CYS A 363 7.95 -12.41 62.03
CA CYS A 363 6.60 -11.99 61.61
C CYS A 363 5.53 -12.94 62.16
N THR A 364 5.18 -12.81 63.45
CA THR A 364 4.38 -13.80 64.20
C THR A 364 3.20 -13.22 64.98
N ALA A 365 3.21 -11.92 65.29
CA ALA A 365 2.13 -11.24 66.03
C ALA A 365 1.48 -10.13 65.16
N PRO A 366 0.59 -10.49 64.21
CA PRO A 366 0.01 -9.54 63.27
C PRO A 366 -0.93 -8.57 63.99
N ILE A 367 -0.91 -7.31 63.57
CA ILE A 367 -1.74 -6.23 64.13
C ILE A 367 -2.61 -5.50 63.11
N ALA A 368 -2.22 -5.52 61.83
CA ALA A 368 -2.99 -4.97 60.72
C ALA A 368 -2.54 -5.63 59.42
N THR A 369 -3.43 -5.63 58.42
CA THR A 369 -3.14 -6.05 57.05
C THR A 369 -3.65 -5.00 56.09
N LEU A 370 -2.74 -4.39 55.32
CA LEU A 370 -3.05 -3.41 54.29
C LEU A 370 -3.21 -4.12 52.94
N SER A 371 -4.34 -3.93 52.28
CA SER A 371 -4.64 -4.46 50.95
C SER A 371 -4.52 -3.34 49.91
N ILE A 372 -3.33 -3.22 49.32
CA ILE A 372 -3.05 -2.20 48.31
C ILE A 372 -3.14 -2.77 46.89
N SER A 373 -3.39 -1.89 45.94
CA SER A 373 -3.33 -2.19 44.51
C SER A 373 -2.59 -1.10 43.75
N ASN A 374 -2.43 -1.27 42.43
CA ASN A 374 -1.93 -0.21 41.56
C ASN A 374 -2.96 0.89 41.25
N SER A 375 -4.15 0.83 41.83
CA SER A 375 -5.19 1.86 41.71
C SER A 375 -5.60 2.49 43.04
N ALA A 376 -5.28 1.86 44.17
CA ALA A 376 -5.61 2.34 45.50
C ALA A 376 -4.54 1.96 46.53
N GLY A 377 -4.21 2.90 47.41
CA GLY A 377 -3.55 2.61 48.68
C GLY A 377 -4.55 2.11 49.71
N ASP A 378 -4.06 1.87 50.92
CA ASP A 378 -4.90 1.40 52.02
C ASP A 378 -4.49 2.03 53.34
N CYS A 379 -5.42 2.09 54.29
CA CYS A 379 -5.22 2.58 55.64
C CYS A 379 -6.05 1.77 56.62
N GLU A 380 -5.39 1.23 57.64
CA GLU A 380 -6.02 0.44 58.69
C GLU A 380 -5.86 1.08 60.07
N ASN A 381 -6.94 1.06 60.84
CA ASN A 381 -6.94 1.56 62.21
C ASN A 381 -6.30 0.54 63.15
N LEU A 382 -5.46 1.03 64.06
CA LEU A 382 -4.80 0.22 65.07
C LEU A 382 -5.52 0.36 66.41
N SER A 383 -5.68 -0.77 67.11
CA SER A 383 -6.30 -0.80 68.43
C SER A 383 -5.24 -0.93 69.53
N GLY A 384 -5.37 -0.15 70.59
CA GLY A 384 -4.54 -0.26 71.79
C GLY A 384 -3.11 0.28 71.64
N ASN A 385 -2.85 1.14 70.63
CA ASN A 385 -1.55 1.74 70.39
C ASN A 385 -0.42 0.69 70.35
N PRO A 386 -0.50 -0.30 69.45
CA PRO A 386 0.41 -1.43 69.44
C PRO A 386 1.81 -1.00 69.00
N ALA A 387 2.81 -1.81 69.30
CA ALA A 387 4.11 -1.66 68.67
C ALA A 387 4.03 -1.97 67.17
N ILE A 388 4.82 -1.27 66.36
CA ILE A 388 5.00 -1.55 64.92
C ILE A 388 6.48 -1.84 64.71
N ALA A 389 6.84 -3.04 64.28
CA ALA A 389 8.25 -3.46 64.26
C ALA A 389 8.65 -4.20 62.99
N THR A 390 7.87 -5.19 62.56
CA THR A 390 8.18 -5.96 61.35
C THR A 390 7.00 -6.00 60.41
N HIS A 391 7.27 -6.34 59.15
CA HIS A 391 6.30 -6.36 58.08
C HIS A 391 6.62 -7.50 57.10
N SER A 392 5.59 -8.05 56.48
CA SER A 392 5.67 -9.03 55.39
C SER A 392 4.65 -8.65 54.32
N ALA A 393 4.83 -9.12 53.08
CA ALA A 393 3.83 -8.92 52.04
C ALA A 393 3.64 -10.16 51.17
N THR A 394 2.42 -10.36 50.71
CA THR A 394 2.12 -11.28 49.61
C THR A 394 1.74 -10.44 48.40
N ILE A 395 2.62 -10.43 47.38
CA ILE A 395 2.44 -9.65 46.15
C ILE A 395 1.89 -10.58 45.07
N THR A 396 0.81 -10.17 44.41
CA THR A 396 0.17 -10.89 43.31
C THR A 396 0.13 -10.01 42.06
N GLY A 397 0.43 -10.60 40.91
CA GLY A 397 0.54 -9.89 39.63
C GLY A 397 2.00 -9.68 39.19
N PRO A 398 2.22 -8.95 38.08
CA PRO A 398 1.21 -8.26 37.28
C PRO A 398 0.34 -9.23 36.47
N THR A 399 -0.97 -9.04 36.52
CA THR A 399 -1.95 -9.82 35.72
C THR A 399 -2.66 -8.94 34.70
N GLY A 400 -2.85 -9.47 33.49
CA GLY A 400 -3.50 -8.78 32.39
C GLY A 400 -2.64 -7.72 31.72
N GLY A 401 -3.31 -6.68 31.21
CA GLY A 401 -2.71 -5.60 30.43
C GLY A 401 -2.78 -5.84 28.92
N THR A 402 -2.75 -4.75 28.17
CA THR A 402 -2.80 -4.73 26.70
C THR A 402 -1.85 -3.69 26.14
N CYS A 403 -1.32 -3.94 24.94
CA CYS A 403 -0.60 -2.95 24.16
C CYS A 403 -1.49 -2.46 23.02
N ALA A 404 -1.52 -1.16 22.79
CA ALA A 404 -2.18 -0.59 21.62
C ALA A 404 -1.34 -0.92 20.37
N PRO A 405 -1.92 -1.56 19.34
CA PRO A 405 -1.25 -1.81 18.07
C PRO A 405 -1.22 -0.56 17.19
N SER A 406 -0.21 -0.47 16.34
CA SER A 406 -0.08 0.55 15.28
C SER A 406 0.60 -0.05 14.04
N GLY A 407 0.41 0.58 12.87
CA GLY A 407 0.90 0.08 11.58
C GLY A 407 -0.18 -0.66 10.79
N GLY A 408 0.23 -1.46 9.80
CA GLY A 408 -0.70 -2.20 8.93
C GLY A 408 -1.47 -1.32 7.96
N ALA A 409 -0.97 -0.11 7.68
CA ALA A 409 -1.44 0.69 6.55
C ALA A 409 -0.84 0.15 5.24
N PRO A 410 -1.57 0.22 4.11
CA PRO A 410 -1.03 -0.14 2.81
C PRO A 410 0.08 0.83 2.40
N ILE A 411 1.09 0.28 1.75
CA ILE A 411 2.26 0.96 1.21
C ILE A 411 2.60 0.38 -0.17
N GLY A 412 3.46 1.08 -0.91
CA GLY A 412 3.83 0.68 -2.27
C GLY A 412 2.71 0.91 -3.28
N SER A 413 3.01 0.59 -4.53
CA SER A 413 2.13 0.73 -5.69
C SER A 413 2.48 -0.32 -6.74
N ALA A 414 1.61 -0.47 -7.72
CA ALA A 414 1.96 -1.18 -8.93
C ALA A 414 1.98 -0.16 -10.07
N ASP A 415 3.14 -0.02 -10.69
CA ASP A 415 3.42 1.04 -11.65
C ASP A 415 3.98 0.44 -12.95
N PRO A 416 3.66 1.04 -14.12
CA PRO A 416 4.29 0.66 -15.37
C PRO A 416 5.82 0.71 -15.28
N ASP A 417 6.49 -0.33 -15.77
CA ASP A 417 7.95 -0.46 -15.62
C ASP A 417 8.67 0.41 -16.67
N PRO A 418 9.41 1.46 -16.26
CA PRO A 418 10.07 2.36 -17.20
C PRO A 418 11.15 1.67 -18.06
N ASP A 419 11.73 0.57 -17.59
CA ASP A 419 12.72 -0.21 -18.34
C ASP A 419 12.07 -1.09 -19.42
N LEU A 420 10.76 -1.33 -19.28
CA LEU A 420 9.91 -2.05 -20.24
C LEU A 420 9.00 -1.09 -21.04
N ALA A 421 9.33 0.20 -21.04
CA ALA A 421 8.61 1.22 -21.79
C ALA A 421 9.12 1.36 -23.23
N LYS A 422 8.22 1.78 -24.12
CA LYS A 422 8.54 2.26 -25.47
C LYS A 422 7.77 3.56 -25.72
N THR A 423 8.47 4.60 -26.17
CA THR A 423 7.86 5.88 -26.54
C THR A 423 7.46 5.84 -28.01
N PHE A 424 6.23 6.28 -28.31
CA PHE A 424 5.73 6.53 -29.65
C PHE A 424 5.45 8.03 -29.80
N CYS A 425 5.82 8.60 -30.93
CA CYS A 425 5.58 10.00 -31.27
C CYS A 425 4.87 10.04 -32.61
N CYS A 426 3.64 10.54 -32.62
CA CYS A 426 2.77 10.58 -33.80
C CYS A 426 2.72 12.00 -34.38
N LEU A 427 2.40 12.08 -35.67
CA LEU A 427 2.26 13.33 -36.43
C LEU A 427 1.20 14.28 -35.85
#